data_AF-A0A8C1X295-F1
#
_entry.id   AF-A0A8C1X295-F1
#
_cell.length_a   1.000
_cell.length_b   1.000
_cell.length_c   1.000
_cell.angle_alpha   90.00
_cell.angle_beta   90.00
_cell.angle_gamma   90.00
#
_symmetry.space_group_name_H-M   'P 1'
#
loop_
_entity.id
_entity.type
_entity.pdbx_description
1 polymer ?
#
loop_
_entity_poly.entity_id
_entity_poly.type
_entity_poly.pdbx_seq_one_letter_code
_entity_poly.pdbx_strand_id
1 'polypeptide(L)'
;MHLSSASHQMICLFSLVIFLCAFISGVISHDPIRPTCCKEEMITDKEPLIRITSCYILPATRKCLASIVFVDKDNWLHCIDPKAPWLSKRIKRLQKNGVICKDYTKSEDKVMGTKHL
;
A
#
# COMPACT_ATOMS: atom_id res chain seq x y z
N MET A 1 -2.60 50.94 -33.22
CA MET A 1 -3.23 49.99 -32.27
C MET A 1 -2.48 48.67 -32.30
N HIS A 2 -1.42 48.50 -31.50
CA HIS A 2 -0.55 47.30 -31.50
C HIS A 2 -0.54 46.57 -30.15
N LEU A 3 -1.58 46.75 -29.31
CA LEU A 3 -1.66 46.11 -27.99
C LEU A 3 -2.16 44.65 -28.02
N SER A 4 -2.53 44.12 -29.18
CA SER A 4 -3.19 42.79 -29.28
C SER A 4 -2.20 41.61 -29.27
N SER A 5 -0.98 41.78 -29.80
CA SER A 5 -0.02 40.66 -29.94
C SER A 5 0.60 40.22 -28.61
N ALA A 6 1.01 41.17 -27.75
CA ALA A 6 1.60 40.86 -26.45
C ALA A 6 0.58 40.23 -25.48
N SER A 7 -0.69 40.65 -25.55
CA SER A 7 -1.78 40.09 -24.76
C SER A 7 -2.06 38.64 -25.14
N HIS A 8 -2.10 38.32 -26.43
CA HIS A 8 -2.29 36.95 -26.90
C HIS A 8 -1.15 36.02 -26.47
N GLN A 9 0.10 36.48 -26.54
CA GLN A 9 1.26 35.68 -26.10
C GLN A 9 1.23 35.39 -24.60
N MET A 10 0.83 36.38 -23.79
CA MET A 10 0.66 36.20 -22.34
C MET A 10 -0.45 35.19 -22.04
N ILE A 11 -1.60 35.28 -22.71
CA ILE A 11 -2.73 34.36 -22.50
C ILE A 11 -2.33 32.92 -22.86
N CYS A 12 -1.64 32.70 -23.97
CA CYS A 12 -1.17 31.38 -24.37
C CYS A 12 -0.18 30.77 -23.34
N LEU A 13 0.74 31.59 -22.80
CA LEU A 13 1.68 31.16 -21.77
C LEU A 13 0.95 30.76 -20.48
N PHE A 14 -0.03 31.56 -20.04
CA PHE A 14 -0.82 31.24 -18.85
C PHE A 14 -1.62 29.94 -19.03
N SER A 15 -2.25 29.73 -20.18
CA SER A 15 -2.97 28.48 -20.46
C SER A 15 -2.05 27.27 -20.45
N LEU A 16 -0.83 27.40 -20.99
CA LEU A 16 0.15 26.31 -21.05
C LEU A 16 0.69 25.95 -19.65
N VAL A 17 0.93 26.95 -18.79
CA VAL A 17 1.32 26.74 -17.39
C VAL A 17 0.20 26.06 -16.59
N ILE A 18 -1.05 26.49 -16.74
CA ILE A 18 -2.21 25.87 -16.07
C ILE A 18 -2.38 24.41 -16.52
N PHE A 19 -2.22 24.15 -17.82
CA PHE A 19 -2.29 22.80 -18.38
C PHE A 19 -1.18 21.90 -17.82
N LEU A 20 0.07 22.39 -17.76
CA LEU A 20 1.19 21.65 -17.16
C LEU A 20 0.98 21.36 -15.67
N CYS A 21 0.42 22.32 -14.91
CA CYS A 21 0.13 22.13 -13.49
C CYS A 21 -0.96 21.08 -13.24
N ALA A 22 -1.93 20.92 -14.14
CA ALA A 22 -2.99 19.92 -14.00
C ALA A 22 -2.49 18.47 -14.11
N PHE A 23 -1.34 18.22 -14.76
CA PHE A 23 -0.76 16.87 -14.84
C PHE A 23 0.04 16.46 -13.60
N ILE A 24 0.41 17.40 -12.73
CA ILE A 24 1.19 17.09 -11.51
C ILE A 24 0.27 16.60 -10.38
N SER A 25 -1.04 16.83 -10.48
CA SER A 25 -2.05 16.45 -9.47
C SER A 25 -2.46 14.97 -9.52
N GLY A 26 -1.70 14.12 -10.21
CA GLY A 26 -1.75 12.67 -10.02
C GLY A 26 -1.03 12.35 -8.72
N VAL A 27 -1.69 12.60 -7.58
CA VAL A 27 -1.24 12.14 -6.26
C VAL A 27 -0.93 10.67 -6.39
N ILE A 28 0.37 10.35 -6.41
CA ILE A 28 0.87 9.00 -6.22
C ILE A 28 0.34 8.62 -4.84
N SER A 29 -0.80 7.94 -4.80
CA SER A 29 -1.23 7.21 -3.62
C SER A 29 -0.13 6.18 -3.42
N HIS A 30 0.86 6.56 -2.62
CA HIS A 30 1.95 5.73 -2.20
C HIS A 30 1.34 4.71 -1.24
N ASP A 31 0.54 3.80 -1.80
CA ASP A 31 0.09 2.65 -1.06
C ASP A 31 1.38 1.91 -0.71
N PRO A 32 1.76 1.83 0.58
CA PRO A 32 3.01 1.23 0.97
C PRO A 32 3.06 -0.14 0.34
N ILE A 33 4.12 -0.33 -0.45
CA ILE A 33 4.46 -1.51 -1.24
C ILE A 33 3.79 -2.74 -0.59
N ARG A 34 2.76 -3.29 -1.26
CA ARG A 34 2.12 -4.52 -0.81
C ARG A 34 3.23 -5.53 -0.54
N PRO A 35 3.33 -6.10 0.67
CA PRO A 35 4.44 -6.97 0.99
C PRO A 35 4.42 -8.19 0.06
N THR A 36 5.62 -8.63 -0.33
CA THR A 36 5.82 -9.84 -1.12
C THR A 36 5.20 -11.04 -0.41
N CYS A 37 4.66 -11.98 -1.19
CA CYS A 37 4.07 -13.18 -0.64
C CYS A 37 5.07 -14.01 0.16
N CYS A 38 4.64 -14.48 1.32
CA CYS A 38 5.39 -15.43 2.12
C CYS A 38 5.43 -16.79 1.42
N LYS A 39 6.62 -17.40 1.41
CA LYS A 39 6.79 -18.81 1.05
C LYS A 39 6.55 -19.69 2.27
N GLU A 40 6.28 -20.96 2.04
CA GLU A 40 5.95 -21.93 3.10
C GLU A 40 7.05 -22.01 4.15
N GLU A 41 8.32 -22.02 3.74
CA GLU A 41 9.47 -22.10 4.64
C GLU A 41 9.68 -20.86 5.53
N MET A 42 9.04 -19.74 5.18
CA MET A 42 9.14 -18.49 5.95
C MET A 42 8.06 -18.37 7.02
N ILE A 43 6.98 -19.15 6.90
CA ILE A 43 5.86 -19.08 7.83
C ILE A 43 6.28 -19.67 9.18
N THR A 44 6.09 -18.90 10.24
CA THR A 44 6.33 -19.35 11.61
C THR A 44 5.13 -19.08 12.50
N ASP A 45 4.95 -19.94 13.49
CA ASP A 45 4.02 -19.77 14.59
C ASP A 45 4.67 -19.12 15.82
N LYS A 46 5.95 -18.73 15.75
CA LYS A 46 6.70 -18.11 16.86
C LYS A 46 6.41 -16.61 16.93
N GLU A 47 6.15 -16.08 18.13
CA GLU A 47 5.95 -14.64 18.33
C GLU A 47 7.26 -13.88 18.12
N PRO A 48 7.36 -12.96 17.14
CA PRO A 48 8.52 -12.10 17.01
C PRO A 48 8.52 -11.07 18.15
N LEU A 49 9.58 -11.10 18.97
CA LEU A 49 9.76 -10.21 20.13
C LEU A 49 10.35 -8.84 19.76
N ILE A 50 10.56 -8.62 18.47
CA ILE A 50 11.08 -7.38 17.89
C ILE A 50 10.01 -6.28 17.75
N ARG A 51 10.46 -5.05 17.50
CA ARG A 51 9.57 -3.90 17.26
C ARG A 51 9.03 -3.94 15.83
N ILE A 52 7.71 -4.06 15.72
CA ILE A 52 7.00 -4.04 14.44
C ILE A 52 6.64 -2.59 14.08
N THR A 53 6.88 -2.20 12.84
CA THR A 53 6.54 -0.89 12.27
C THR A 53 5.32 -0.97 11.35
N SER A 54 5.12 -2.08 10.66
CA SER A 54 3.97 -2.31 9.78
C SER A 54 3.42 -3.73 9.90
N CYS A 55 2.12 -3.87 9.63
CA CYS A 55 1.42 -5.14 9.68
C CYS A 55 0.49 -5.30 8.47
N TYR A 56 0.46 -6.49 7.88
CA TYR A 56 -0.34 -6.80 6.70
C TYR A 56 -1.00 -8.17 6.84
N ILE A 57 -2.27 -8.27 6.46
CA ILE A 57 -3.03 -9.50 6.41
C ILE A 57 -3.17 -9.89 4.94
N LEU A 58 -2.55 -11.00 4.56
CA LEU A 58 -2.56 -11.48 3.18
C LEU A 58 -3.53 -12.66 3.05
N PRO A 59 -4.51 -12.59 2.12
CA PRO A 59 -5.36 -13.74 1.81
C PRO A 59 -4.54 -14.83 1.13
N ALA A 60 -5.01 -16.08 1.24
CA ALA A 60 -4.55 -17.14 0.36
C ALA A 60 -5.02 -16.84 -1.07
N THR A 61 -4.08 -16.89 -2.01
CA THR A 61 -4.36 -16.78 -3.46
C THR A 61 -3.70 -17.95 -4.18
N ARG A 62 -3.89 -18.07 -5.49
CA ARG A 62 -3.22 -19.11 -6.30
C ARG A 62 -1.69 -19.09 -6.20
N LYS A 63 -1.09 -17.96 -5.83
CA LYS A 63 0.36 -17.76 -5.80
C LYS A 63 0.91 -17.50 -4.39
N CYS A 64 0.05 -17.35 -3.39
CA CYS A 64 0.44 -16.87 -2.07
C CYS A 64 -0.32 -17.60 -0.96
N LEU A 65 0.39 -18.00 0.08
CA LEU A 65 -0.22 -18.57 1.28
C LEU A 65 -0.86 -17.47 2.13
N ALA A 66 -1.99 -17.80 2.78
CA ALA A 66 -2.56 -16.93 3.79
C ALA A 66 -1.54 -16.71 4.90
N SER A 67 -1.23 -15.45 5.20
CA SER A 67 -0.17 -15.10 6.15
C SER A 67 -0.40 -13.72 6.75
N ILE A 68 0.09 -13.53 7.97
CA ILE A 68 0.26 -12.20 8.53
C ILE A 68 1.72 -11.80 8.35
N VAL A 69 1.96 -10.66 7.72
CA VAL A 69 3.32 -10.13 7.54
C VAL A 69 3.53 -9.00 8.51
N PHE A 70 4.45 -9.18 9.44
CA PHE A 70 4.99 -8.08 10.22
C PHE A 70 6.27 -7.58 9.57
N VAL A 71 6.42 -6.26 9.53
CA VAL A 71 7.64 -5.60 9.07
C VAL A 71 8.25 -4.85 10.23
N ASP A 72 9.55 -5.01 10.41
CA ASP A 72 10.27 -4.36 11.50
C ASP A 72 10.90 -3.02 11.09
N LYS A 73 11.66 -2.42 11.99
CA LYS A 73 12.35 -1.15 11.74
C LYS A 73 13.45 -1.26 10.68
N ASP A 74 13.97 -2.46 10.47
CA ASP A 74 15.06 -2.78 9.56
C ASP A 74 14.49 -3.27 8.21
N ASN A 75 13.16 -3.17 8.02
CA ASN A 75 12.38 -3.62 6.87
C ASN A 75 12.42 -5.13 6.61
N TRP A 76 12.71 -5.95 7.63
CA TRP A 76 12.62 -7.40 7.49
C TRP A 76 11.18 -7.88 7.60
N LEU A 77 10.85 -8.84 6.74
CA LEU A 77 9.55 -9.49 6.73
C LEU A 77 9.54 -10.67 7.69
N HIS A 78 8.57 -10.68 8.59
CA HIS A 78 8.29 -11.78 9.51
C HIS A 78 6.94 -12.37 9.11
N CYS A 79 6.99 -13.54 8.48
CA CYS A 79 5.82 -14.26 7.96
C CYS A 79 5.22 -15.14 9.05
N ILE A 80 4.00 -14.83 9.47
CA ILE A 80 3.35 -15.47 10.61
C ILE A 80 2.15 -16.29 10.13
N ASP A 81 2.00 -17.49 10.70
CA ASP A 81 0.80 -18.31 10.53
C ASP A 81 -0.43 -17.55 11.08
N PRO A 82 -1.48 -17.31 10.27
CA PRO A 82 -2.72 -16.69 10.73
C PRO A 82 -3.39 -17.43 11.89
N LYS A 83 -3.07 -18.70 12.12
CA LYS A 83 -3.60 -19.54 13.20
C LYS A 83 -2.78 -19.48 14.49
N ALA A 84 -1.68 -18.71 14.53
CA ALA A 84 -0.83 -18.64 15.71
C ALA A 84 -1.62 -18.14 16.95
N PRO A 85 -1.56 -18.85 18.11
CA PRO A 85 -2.46 -18.61 19.23
C PRO A 85 -2.28 -17.23 19.89
N TRP A 86 -1.07 -16.66 19.82
CA TRP A 86 -0.72 -15.36 20.40
C TRP A 86 -1.10 -14.18 19.48
N LEU A 87 -1.38 -14.44 18.21
CA LEU A 87 -1.47 -13.42 17.16
C LEU A 87 -2.52 -12.35 17.46
N SER A 88 -3.72 -12.75 17.87
CA SER A 88 -4.81 -11.83 18.18
C SER A 88 -4.44 -10.87 19.32
N LYS A 89 -3.77 -11.36 20.36
CA LYS A 89 -3.27 -10.56 21.49
C LYS A 89 -2.14 -9.63 21.06
N ARG A 90 -1.29 -10.05 20.12
CA ARG A 90 -0.19 -9.24 19.59
C ARG A 90 -0.71 -8.10 18.70
N ILE A 91 -1.64 -8.38 17.77
CA ILE A 91 -2.27 -7.36 16.93
C ILE A 91 -2.93 -6.27 17.79
N LYS A 92 -3.66 -6.64 18.85
CA LYS A 92 -4.24 -5.67 19.79
C LYS A 92 -3.18 -4.80 20.47
N ARG A 93 -2.02 -5.37 20.85
CA ARG A 93 -0.90 -4.61 21.42
C ARG A 93 -0.30 -3.65 20.39
N LEU A 94 -0.12 -4.09 19.15
CA LEU A 94 0.36 -3.25 18.04
C LEU A 94 -0.58 -2.08 17.77
N GLN A 95 -1.89 -2.33 17.73
CA GLN A 95 -2.90 -1.28 17.52
C GLN A 95 -2.86 -0.21 18.61
N LYS A 96 -2.69 -0.60 19.88
CA LYS A 96 -2.52 0.35 21.00
C LYS A 96 -1.27 1.22 20.84
N ASN A 97 -0.25 0.71 20.15
CA ASN A 97 1.00 1.41 19.87
C ASN A 97 0.97 2.16 18.51
N GLY A 98 -0.21 2.30 17.89
CA GLY A 98 -0.40 3.03 16.62
C GLY A 98 -0.10 2.23 15.35
N VAL A 99 0.18 0.92 15.45
CA VAL A 99 0.41 0.05 14.29
C VAL A 99 -0.88 -0.67 13.91
N ILE A 100 -1.49 -0.27 12.79
CA ILE A 100 -2.73 -0.86 12.27
C ILE A 100 -2.40 -1.87 11.18
N CYS A 101 -2.94 -3.09 11.28
CA CYS A 101 -2.80 -4.10 10.26
C CYS A 101 -3.64 -3.76 9.03
N LYS A 102 -2.99 -3.68 7.86
CA LYS A 102 -3.67 -3.49 6.58
C LYS A 102 -4.21 -4.82 6.07
N ASP A 103 -5.51 -4.86 5.80
CA ASP A 103 -6.20 -6.08 5.40
C ASP A 103 -6.40 -6.12 3.88
N TYR A 104 -5.70 -7.03 3.20
CA TYR A 104 -5.79 -7.22 1.76
C TYR A 104 -6.85 -8.24 1.35
N THR A 105 -7.52 -8.90 2.29
CA THR A 105 -8.62 -9.82 1.98
C THR A 105 -9.78 -9.10 1.27
N LYS A 106 -9.97 -7.81 1.55
CA LYS A 106 -11.04 -6.97 0.98
C LYS A 106 -10.67 -6.28 -0.33
N SER A 107 -9.43 -6.43 -0.81
CA SER A 107 -8.93 -5.73 -2.00
C SER A 107 -9.20 -6.48 -3.31
N GLU A 108 -9.51 -7.78 -3.24
CA GLU A 108 -9.74 -8.61 -4.44
C GLU A 108 -11.09 -8.35 -5.11
N ASP A 109 -12.04 -7.67 -4.43
CA ASP A 109 -13.35 -7.32 -5.01
C ASP A 109 -13.29 -6.22 -6.10
N LYS A 110 -12.14 -5.55 -6.28
CA LYS A 110 -11.99 -4.50 -7.32
C LYS A 110 -11.22 -4.94 -8.57
N VAL A 111 -10.56 -6.10 -8.55
CA VAL A 111 -9.71 -6.53 -9.69
C VAL A 111 -10.46 -7.48 -10.65
N MET A 112 -11.59 -8.04 -10.23
CA MET A 112 -12.48 -8.85 -11.07
C MET A 112 -13.53 -7.98 -11.81
N GLY A 113 -13.13 -6.81 -12.28
CA GLY A 113 -14.01 -5.79 -12.86
C GLY A 113 -13.54 -5.26 -14.22
N THR A 114 -12.83 -6.05 -15.02
CA THR A 114 -12.58 -5.73 -16.44
C THR A 114 -12.32 -7.00 -17.23
N LYS A 115 -13.40 -7.71 -17.58
CA LYS A 115 -13.42 -8.49 -18.83
C LYS A 115 -14.05 -7.58 -19.87
N HIS A 116 -13.20 -6.94 -20.68
CA HIS A 116 -13.60 -6.26 -21.91
C HIS A 116 -12.78 -6.85 -23.05
N LEU A 117 -13.42 -7.81 -23.74
CA LEU A 117 -13.49 -8.09 -25.18
C LEU A 117 -13.76 -9.58 -25.41
#